data_AF-A0A4Z0V560-F1
#
_entry.id   AF-A0A4Z0V560-F1
#
_cell.length_a   1.000
_cell.length_b   1.000
_cell.length_c   1.000
_cell.angle_alpha   90.00
_cell.angle_beta   90.00
_cell.angle_gamma   90.00
#
_symmetry.space_group_name_H-M   'P 1'
#
loop_
_entity.id
_entity.type
_entity.pdbx_description
1 polymer ?
#
loop_
_entity_poly.entity_id
_entity_poly.type
_entity_poly.pdbx_seq_one_letter_code
_entity_poly.pdbx_strand_id
1 'polypeptide(L)'
;MIAPQDLKTAHDEYVEKVNRQRVKEQKEANRKKAEADQAKFEELKGRYIGLSMTDGTIRLHTLDSVAEYYDEGTKQHICVGSSSYYLKEDTLVFTATMGGRTIATVEISLKDFSIIQCRAFANGVCEYTEQIAGIINDNKEMIAERAESRRVSA
;
A
#
# COMPACT_ATOMS: atom_id res chain seq x y z
N MET A 1 -28.16 -6.97 -53.58
CA MET A 1 -27.42 -6.42 -52.41
C MET A 1 -27.40 -7.51 -51.35
N ILE A 2 -26.26 -8.19 -51.16
CA ILE A 2 -26.12 -9.18 -50.10
C ILE A 2 -25.46 -8.45 -48.93
N ALA A 3 -26.28 -7.90 -48.04
CA ALA A 3 -25.79 -7.42 -46.75
C ALA A 3 -25.60 -8.67 -45.87
N PRO A 4 -24.38 -8.97 -45.38
CA PRO A 4 -24.16 -10.12 -44.52
C PRO A 4 -24.98 -9.96 -43.23
N GLN A 5 -25.74 -11.00 -42.89
CA GLN A 5 -26.81 -10.98 -41.88
C GLN A 5 -26.32 -10.82 -40.42
N ASP A 6 -25.01 -10.82 -40.15
CA ASP A 6 -24.54 -10.83 -38.76
C ASP A 6 -23.22 -10.08 -38.53
N LEU A 7 -23.25 -8.77 -38.78
CA LEU A 7 -22.18 -7.83 -38.39
C LEU A 7 -21.93 -7.82 -36.87
N LYS A 8 -22.94 -8.15 -36.05
CA LYS A 8 -22.83 -8.18 -34.58
C LYS A 8 -22.08 -9.41 -34.08
N THR A 9 -22.41 -10.60 -34.58
CA THR A 9 -21.78 -11.85 -34.14
C THR A 9 -20.29 -11.90 -34.51
N ALA A 10 -19.93 -11.46 -35.72
CA ALA A 10 -18.52 -11.33 -36.12
C ALA A 10 -17.75 -10.28 -35.31
N HIS A 11 -18.42 -9.20 -34.87
CA HIS A 11 -17.83 -8.19 -34.00
C HIS A 11 -17.63 -8.73 -32.57
N ASP A 12 -18.59 -9.45 -32.00
CA ASP A 12 -18.49 -10.05 -30.65
C ASP A 12 -17.38 -11.12 -30.59
N GLU A 13 -17.28 -12.00 -31.58
CA GLU A 13 -16.20 -13.01 -31.64
C GLU A 13 -14.80 -12.37 -31.76
N TYR A 14 -14.69 -11.26 -32.50
CA TYR A 14 -13.45 -10.52 -32.63
C TYR A 14 -13.09 -9.79 -31.33
N VAL A 15 -14.07 -9.19 -30.67
CA VAL A 15 -13.89 -8.53 -29.36
C VAL A 15 -13.47 -9.52 -28.28
N GLU A 16 -14.03 -10.73 -28.24
CA GLU A 16 -13.59 -11.78 -27.30
C GLU A 16 -12.15 -12.23 -27.52
N LYS A 17 -11.72 -12.40 -28.78
CA LYS A 17 -10.32 -12.74 -29.11
C LYS A 17 -9.35 -11.62 -28.71
N VAL A 18 -9.68 -10.37 -29.03
CA VAL A 18 -8.87 -9.20 -28.67
C VAL A 18 -8.81 -9.03 -27.15
N ASN A 19 -9.93 -9.23 -26.45
CA ASN A 19 -9.97 -9.18 -24.99
C ASN A 19 -9.13 -10.28 -24.34
N ARG A 20 -9.19 -11.53 -24.83
CA ARG A 20 -8.31 -12.61 -24.33
C ARG A 20 -6.83 -12.29 -24.50
N GLN A 21 -6.45 -11.65 -25.61
CA GLN A 21 -5.06 -11.30 -25.88
C GLN A 21 -4.60 -10.14 -24.98
N ARG A 22 -5.42 -9.09 -24.85
CA ARG A 22 -5.18 -7.97 -23.92
C ARG A 22 -5.09 -8.43 -22.48
N VAL A 23 -5.96 -9.34 -22.04
CA VAL A 23 -5.92 -9.89 -20.68
C VAL A 23 -4.61 -10.62 -20.41
N LYS A 24 -4.06 -11.37 -21.38
CA LYS A 24 -2.75 -12.03 -21.22
C LYS A 24 -1.60 -11.03 -21.14
N GLU A 25 -1.55 -10.07 -22.07
CA GLU A 25 -0.51 -9.03 -22.10
C GLU A 25 -0.55 -8.16 -20.85
N GLN A 26 -1.75 -7.79 -20.41
CA GLN A 26 -1.96 -6.98 -19.20
C GLN A 26 -1.61 -7.76 -17.94
N LYS A 27 -1.81 -9.09 -17.91
CA LYS A 27 -1.41 -9.94 -16.80
C LYS A 27 0.12 -10.05 -16.69
N GLU A 28 0.84 -10.17 -17.81
CA GLU A 28 2.31 -10.16 -17.80
C GLU A 28 2.87 -8.78 -17.47
N ALA A 29 2.30 -7.71 -18.02
CA ALA A 29 2.70 -6.34 -17.71
C ALA A 29 2.48 -6.00 -16.24
N ASN A 30 1.32 -6.39 -15.68
CA ASN A 30 1.04 -6.23 -14.26
C ASN A 30 1.97 -7.06 -13.39
N ARG A 31 2.34 -8.29 -13.80
CA ARG A 31 3.30 -9.10 -13.06
C ARG A 31 4.68 -8.44 -13.01
N LYS A 32 5.21 -7.99 -14.15
CA LYS A 32 6.51 -7.31 -14.22
C LYS A 32 6.51 -5.98 -13.45
N LYS A 33 5.42 -5.21 -13.52
CA LYS A 33 5.28 -3.99 -12.72
C LYS A 33 5.25 -4.30 -11.22
N ALA A 34 4.42 -5.26 -10.80
CA ALA A 34 4.37 -5.68 -9.41
C ALA A 34 5.73 -6.18 -8.90
N GLU A 35 6.47 -6.95 -9.69
CA GLU A 35 7.83 -7.39 -9.35
C GLU A 35 8.80 -6.21 -9.20
N ALA A 36 8.78 -5.24 -10.13
CA ALA A 36 9.64 -4.07 -10.07
C ALA A 36 9.29 -3.11 -8.91
N ASP A 37 7.99 -2.86 -8.70
CA ASP A 37 7.49 -2.05 -7.60
C ASP A 37 7.79 -2.72 -6.26
N GLN A 38 7.63 -4.05 -6.16
CA GLN A 38 7.96 -4.82 -4.96
C GLN A 38 9.47 -4.83 -4.69
N ALA A 39 10.32 -5.04 -5.70
CA ALA A 39 11.77 -5.01 -5.53
C ALA A 39 12.25 -3.64 -5.04
N LYS A 40 11.71 -2.56 -5.62
CA LYS A 40 12.01 -1.20 -5.17
C LYS A 40 11.46 -0.93 -3.77
N PHE A 41 10.27 -1.43 -3.47
CA PHE A 41 9.72 -1.33 -2.12
C PHE A 41 10.60 -2.07 -1.10
N GLU A 42 11.06 -3.28 -1.40
CA GLU A 42 11.94 -4.06 -0.53
C GLU A 42 13.31 -3.40 -0.34
N GLU A 43 13.89 -2.83 -1.40
CA GLU A 43 15.16 -2.10 -1.32
C GLU A 43 15.03 -0.87 -0.39
N LEU A 44 13.92 -0.15 -0.47
CA LEU A 44 13.67 1.07 0.30
C LEU A 44 13.15 0.80 1.72
N LYS A 45 12.22 -0.14 1.84
CA LYS A 45 11.38 -0.41 3.02
C LYS A 45 11.58 -1.78 3.63
N GLY A 46 12.33 -2.68 3.02
CA GLY A 46 12.53 -4.06 3.47
C GLY A 46 12.99 -4.20 4.93
N ARG A 47 13.73 -3.23 5.44
CA ARG A 47 14.15 -3.18 6.85
C ARG A 47 13.01 -2.90 7.84
N TYR A 48 11.97 -2.21 7.38
CA TYR A 48 10.79 -1.84 8.15
C TYR A 48 9.68 -2.88 8.02
N ILE A 49 9.78 -3.79 7.03
CA ILE A 49 8.86 -4.92 6.86
C ILE A 49 8.80 -5.74 8.15
N GLY A 50 7.59 -6.14 8.53
CA GLY A 50 7.32 -6.88 9.76
C GLY A 50 7.44 -6.05 11.03
N LEU A 51 7.56 -4.72 10.95
CA LEU A 51 7.40 -3.86 12.13
C LEU A 51 5.94 -3.90 12.54
N SER A 52 5.71 -4.38 13.77
CA SER A 52 4.43 -4.21 14.42
C SER A 52 4.64 -3.72 15.84
N MET A 53 3.79 -2.80 16.26
CA MET A 53 3.83 -2.11 17.53
C MET A 53 2.41 -2.10 18.09
N THR A 54 2.28 -2.25 19.40
CA THR A 54 0.95 -2.28 20.03
C THR A 54 0.99 -1.66 21.40
N ASP A 55 -0.12 -0.99 21.73
CA ASP A 55 -0.39 -0.40 23.05
C ASP A 55 -1.28 -1.31 23.92
N GLY A 56 -1.46 -2.57 23.51
CA GLY A 56 -2.45 -3.49 24.06
C GLY A 56 -3.88 -3.25 23.55
N THR A 57 -4.21 -2.02 23.14
CA THR A 57 -5.52 -1.70 22.53
C THR A 57 -5.42 -1.62 21.00
N ILE A 58 -4.52 -0.77 20.49
CA ILE A 58 -4.30 -0.56 19.06
C ILE A 58 -3.02 -1.28 18.66
N ARG A 59 -3.07 -1.95 17.49
CA ARG A 59 -1.92 -2.57 16.86
C ARG A 59 -1.60 -1.85 15.57
N LEU A 60 -0.44 -1.20 15.53
CA LEU A 60 0.17 -0.65 14.33
C LEU A 60 1.02 -1.73 13.66
N HIS A 61 0.90 -1.90 12.36
CA HIS A 61 1.80 -2.75 11.58
C HIS A 61 2.13 -2.08 10.25
N THR A 62 3.32 -2.33 9.73
CA THR A 62 3.70 -1.86 8.39
C THR A 62 2.99 -2.66 7.32
N LEU A 63 2.78 -2.04 6.17
CA LEU A 63 2.40 -2.73 4.94
C LEU A 63 3.68 -3.31 4.34
N ASP A 64 3.72 -4.62 4.16
CA ASP A 64 4.92 -5.38 3.83
C ASP A 64 5.07 -5.59 2.30
N SER A 65 4.09 -5.15 1.51
CA SER A 65 4.11 -5.28 0.05
C SER A 65 3.29 -4.20 -0.63
N VAL A 66 3.65 -3.87 -1.87
CA VAL A 66 2.89 -2.94 -2.71
C VAL A 66 1.45 -3.42 -2.90
N ALA A 67 1.25 -4.74 -3.02
CA ALA A 67 -0.08 -5.33 -3.07
C ALA A 67 -0.92 -5.04 -1.82
N GLU A 68 -0.31 -5.03 -0.63
CA GLU A 68 -1.01 -4.68 0.61
C GLU A 68 -1.38 -3.20 0.64
N TYR A 69 -0.55 -2.30 0.11
CA TYR A 69 -0.93 -0.89 -0.05
C TYR A 69 -2.17 -0.71 -0.92
N TYR A 70 -2.28 -1.45 -2.03
CA TYR A 70 -3.46 -1.44 -2.88
C TYR A 70 -4.68 -2.05 -2.18
N ASP A 71 -4.50 -3.18 -1.51
CA ASP A 71 -5.58 -3.88 -0.82
C ASP A 71 -6.10 -3.08 0.37
N GLU A 72 -5.21 -2.52 1.21
CA GLU A 72 -5.59 -1.66 2.34
C GLU A 72 -6.23 -0.36 1.85
N GLY A 73 -5.68 0.27 0.81
CA GLY A 73 -6.30 1.45 0.19
C GLY A 73 -7.71 1.16 -0.36
N THR A 74 -7.90 -0.02 -0.94
CA THR A 74 -9.21 -0.48 -1.44
C THR A 74 -10.17 -0.78 -0.30
N LYS A 75 -9.73 -1.51 0.73
CA LYS A 75 -10.51 -1.86 1.92
C LYS A 75 -10.95 -0.64 2.71
N GLN A 76 -10.05 0.33 2.86
CA GLN A 76 -10.30 1.57 3.60
C GLN A 76 -10.99 2.64 2.75
N HIS A 77 -11.16 2.44 1.44
CA HIS A 77 -11.63 3.48 0.51
C HIS A 77 -10.81 4.78 0.60
N ILE A 78 -9.50 4.66 0.78
CA ILE A 78 -8.57 5.79 0.88
C ILE A 78 -7.52 5.70 -0.22
N CYS A 79 -7.03 6.84 -0.69
CA CYS A 79 -6.11 6.93 -1.83
C CYS A 79 -4.65 6.50 -1.53
N VAL A 80 -4.42 5.62 -0.55
CA VAL A 80 -3.10 5.19 -0.09
C VAL A 80 -2.40 4.25 -1.10
N GLY A 81 -3.14 3.56 -1.95
CA GLY A 81 -2.56 2.77 -3.06
C GLY A 81 -2.17 3.61 -4.28
N SER A 82 -2.89 4.71 -4.53
CA SER A 82 -2.85 5.44 -5.80
C SER A 82 -1.74 6.48 -5.90
N SER A 83 -1.20 6.94 -4.77
CA SER A 83 -0.27 8.09 -4.72
C SER A 83 1.21 7.71 -4.60
N SER A 84 1.57 6.48 -4.96
CA SER A 84 2.97 6.01 -4.94
C SER A 84 3.64 6.12 -3.57
N TYR A 85 2.89 5.96 -2.47
CA TYR A 85 3.44 6.05 -1.11
C TYR A 85 4.54 5.01 -0.85
N TYR A 86 4.42 3.84 -1.49
CA TYR A 86 5.43 2.78 -1.47
C TYR A 86 6.77 3.19 -2.13
N LEU A 87 6.80 4.24 -2.97
CA LEU A 87 8.01 4.76 -3.61
C LEU A 87 8.71 5.85 -2.78
N LYS A 88 8.10 6.35 -1.70
CA LYS A 88 8.70 7.39 -0.86
C LYS A 88 9.64 6.78 0.17
N GLU A 89 10.93 6.96 -0.05
CA GLU A 89 12.00 6.46 0.82
C GLU A 89 11.91 7.03 2.24
N ASP A 90 11.53 8.32 2.35
CA ASP A 90 11.52 9.10 3.58
C ASP A 90 10.23 8.99 4.41
N THR A 91 9.21 8.25 3.98
CA THR A 91 7.92 8.16 4.70
C THR A 91 7.47 6.72 4.88
N LEU A 92 6.96 6.34 6.04
CA LEU A 92 6.48 4.99 6.31
C LEU A 92 4.98 5.00 6.57
N VAL A 93 4.24 4.01 6.07
CA VAL A 93 2.80 3.90 6.30
C VAL A 93 2.54 2.72 7.23
N PHE A 94 1.77 2.99 8.26
CA PHE A 94 1.29 2.03 9.23
C PHE A 94 -0.21 1.86 9.10
N THR A 95 -0.65 0.63 9.35
CA THR A 95 -2.04 0.24 9.42
C THR A 95 -2.39 0.01 10.88
N ALA A 96 -3.29 0.84 11.42
CA ALA A 96 -3.79 0.75 12.77
C ALA A 96 -4.98 -0.19 12.82
N THR A 97 -4.85 -1.27 13.58
CA THR A 97 -5.85 -2.32 13.74
C THR A 97 -6.29 -2.41 15.19
N MET A 98 -7.60 -2.51 15.42
CA MET A 98 -8.17 -2.69 16.74
C MET A 98 -9.20 -3.82 16.68
N GLY A 99 -9.08 -4.82 17.55
CA GLY A 99 -10.00 -5.97 17.58
C GLY A 99 -10.07 -6.77 16.26
N GLY A 100 -8.98 -6.81 15.50
CA GLY A 100 -8.91 -7.52 14.21
C GLY A 100 -9.50 -6.77 13.02
N ARG A 101 -9.85 -5.49 13.18
CA ARG A 101 -10.30 -4.62 12.08
C ARG A 101 -9.38 -3.41 11.96
N THR A 102 -9.03 -3.05 10.73
CA THR A 102 -8.28 -1.82 10.51
C THR A 102 -9.16 -0.61 10.78
N ILE A 103 -8.72 0.25 11.70
CA ILE A 103 -9.39 1.47 12.11
C ILE A 103 -8.88 2.70 11.35
N ALA A 104 -7.59 2.73 10.99
CA ALA A 104 -6.98 3.86 10.29
C ALA A 104 -5.64 3.48 9.64
N THR A 105 -5.21 4.28 8.68
CA THR A 105 -3.84 4.26 8.13
C THR A 105 -3.13 5.55 8.47
N VAL A 106 -1.88 5.44 8.88
CA VAL A 106 -1.05 6.55 9.35
C VAL A 106 0.25 6.59 8.56
N GLU A 107 0.47 7.68 7.83
CA GLU A 107 1.74 8.00 7.18
C GLU A 107 2.60 8.83 8.14
N ILE A 108 3.82 8.38 8.38
CA ILE A 108 4.81 9.07 9.20
C ILE A 108 6.06 9.40 8.40
N SER A 109 6.77 10.46 8.80
CA SER A 109 8.11 10.78 8.30
C SER A 109 9.13 9.88 8.97
N LEU A 110 10.06 9.28 8.21
CA LEU A 110 11.22 8.57 8.76
C LEU A 110 12.36 9.51 9.20
N LYS A 111 12.26 10.81 8.88
CA LYS A 111 13.26 11.81 9.33
C LYS A 111 13.01 12.24 10.77
N ASP A 112 11.74 12.52 11.08
CA ASP A 112 11.35 13.13 12.36
C ASP A 112 10.36 12.26 13.15
N PHE A 113 9.92 11.11 12.60
CA PHE A 113 8.86 10.25 13.14
C PHE A 113 7.51 10.95 13.35
N SER A 114 7.35 12.15 12.76
CA SER A 114 6.12 12.94 12.79
C SER A 114 5.05 12.33 11.89
N ILE A 115 3.80 12.33 12.37
CA ILE A 115 2.63 11.96 11.57
C ILE A 115 2.42 13.01 10.47
N ILE A 116 2.49 12.56 9.22
CA ILE A 116 2.19 13.37 8.03
C ILE A 116 0.70 13.31 7.74
N GLN A 117 0.11 12.11 7.78
CA GLN A 117 -1.31 11.89 7.56
C GLN A 117 -1.84 10.77 8.45
N CYS A 118 -3.06 10.94 8.97
CA CYS A 118 -3.81 9.90 9.65
C CYS A 118 -5.24 9.94 9.11
N ARG A 119 -5.67 8.85 8.47
CA ARG A 119 -7.01 8.75 7.86
C ARG A 119 -7.67 7.46 8.31
N ALA A 120 -8.91 7.58 8.78
CA ALA A 120 -9.78 6.44 9.03
C ALA A 120 -10.50 6.02 7.73
N PHE A 121 -11.29 4.95 7.83
CA PHE A 121 -12.14 4.45 6.75
C PHE A 121 -12.90 5.58 6.04
N ALA A 122 -12.93 5.52 4.70
CA ALA A 122 -13.55 6.51 3.81
C ALA A 122 -13.02 7.95 3.99
N ASN A 123 -11.72 8.11 4.28
CA ASN A 123 -11.05 9.39 4.57
C ASN A 123 -11.59 10.12 5.81
N GLY A 124 -12.25 9.39 6.71
CA GLY A 124 -12.74 9.90 7.97
C GLY A 124 -11.62 10.39 8.89
N VAL A 125 -12.02 11.13 9.93
CA VAL A 125 -11.12 11.54 11.02
C VAL A 125 -10.90 10.33 11.92
N CYS A 126 -9.64 10.00 12.19
CA CYS A 126 -9.31 8.97 13.16
C CYS A 126 -9.33 9.56 14.57
N GLU A 127 -10.25 9.09 15.41
CA GLU A 127 -10.35 9.49 16.83
C GLU A 127 -9.12 9.06 17.64
N TYR A 128 -8.39 8.05 17.17
CA TYR A 128 -7.21 7.51 17.82
C TYR A 128 -5.90 8.13 17.34
N THR A 129 -5.94 9.24 16.60
CA THR A 129 -4.74 9.87 16.04
C THR A 129 -3.72 10.21 17.13
N GLU A 130 -4.15 10.77 18.26
CA GLU A 130 -3.26 11.11 19.37
C GLU A 130 -2.67 9.87 20.04
N GLN A 131 -3.47 8.82 20.22
CA GLN A 131 -3.00 7.56 20.80
C GLN A 131 -1.98 6.89 19.86
N ILE A 132 -2.24 6.87 18.55
CA ILE A 132 -1.30 6.37 17.55
C ILE A 132 0.00 7.18 17.56
N ALA A 133 -0.08 8.51 17.69
CA ALA A 133 1.08 9.38 17.83
C ALA A 133 1.91 9.03 19.08
N GLY A 134 1.26 8.73 20.20
CA GLY A 134 1.89 8.21 21.41
C GLY A 134 2.68 6.95 21.11
N ILE A 135 2.03 5.92 20.55
CA ILE A 135 2.66 4.64 20.21
C ILE A 135 3.89 4.84 19.32
N ILE A 136 3.78 5.66 18.27
CA ILE A 136 4.89 5.94 17.36
C ILE A 136 6.03 6.63 18.13
N ASN A 137 5.72 7.62 18.96
CA ASN A 137 6.73 8.37 19.71
C ASN A 137 7.40 7.52 20.80
N ASP A 138 6.67 6.61 21.45
CA ASP A 138 7.21 5.66 22.41
C ASP A 138 8.11 4.61 21.74
N ASN A 139 7.80 4.23 20.49
CA ASN A 139 8.57 3.24 19.74
C ASN A 139 9.55 3.87 18.73
N LYS A 140 9.70 5.21 18.72
CA LYS A 140 10.51 5.91 17.70
C LYS A 140 11.98 5.48 17.73
N GLU A 141 12.52 5.17 18.92
CA GLU A 141 13.90 4.72 19.06
C GLU A 141 14.13 3.39 18.32
N MET A 142 13.16 2.47 18.34
CA MET A 142 13.23 1.21 17.59
C MET A 142 13.20 1.43 16.08
N ILE A 143 12.39 2.39 15.61
CA ILE A 143 12.31 2.73 14.19
C ILE A 143 13.60 3.45 13.76
N ALA A 144 14.14 4.34 14.59
CA ALA A 144 15.39 5.06 14.38
C ALA A 144 16.58 4.12 14.30
N GLU A 145 16.71 3.14 15.21
CA GLU A 145 17.80 2.16 15.18
C GLU A 145 17.85 1.37 13.85
N ARG A 146 16.68 0.99 13.33
CA ARG A 146 16.57 0.35 12.01
C ARG A 146 16.87 1.31 10.86
N ALA A 147 16.53 2.60 11.01
CA ALA A 147 16.88 3.63 10.04
C ALA A 147 18.40 3.88 9.99
N GLU A 148 19.05 3.94 11.16
CA GLU A 148 20.48 4.22 11.34
C GLU A 148 21.37 3.04 10.96
N SER A 149 20.86 1.81 10.99
CA SER A 149 21.54 0.64 10.40
C SER A 149 21.85 0.83 8.90
N ARG A 150 21.27 1.83 8.21
CA ARG A 150 21.68 2.28 6.86
C ARG A 150 23.09 2.90 6.82
N ARG A 151 23.54 3.50 7.92
CA ARG A 151 24.67 4.44 7.96
C ARG A 151 25.99 3.77 8.34
N VAL A 152 25.95 2.58 8.92
CA VAL A 152 27.15 1.86 9.43
C VAL A 152 27.74 0.91 8.37
N SER A 153 27.07 0.71 7.23
CA SER A 153 27.54 -0.17 6.14
C SER A 153 28.02 0.58 4.88
N ALA A 154 28.33 1.88 5.00
CA ALA A 154 28.89 2.69 3.91
C ALA A 154 30.38 2.95 4.14
#